data_AF-C7Z370-F1
#
_entry.id   AF-C7Z370-F1
#
_cell.length_a   1.000
_cell.length_b   1.000
_cell.length_c   1.000
_cell.angle_alpha   90.00
_cell.angle_beta   90.00
_cell.angle_gamma   90.00
#
_symmetry.space_group_name_H-M   'P 1'
#
loop_
_entity.id
_entity.type
_entity.pdbx_description
1 polymer ?
#
loop_
_entity_poly.entity_id
_entity_poly.type
_entity_poly.pdbx_seq_one_letter_code
_entity_poly.pdbx_strand_id
1 'polypeptide(L)'
;MPSLPPDFKLGFATASYQIEGAVAEDGRGPSIWDVFCHLEPTRTKGASGDVACDHYHRLDEDLDLMKQYGADMYRFSLSWSRIIPLGGRNDPINEAGIDFYNRVIDGCLSRGITPWVTLYHWDLPQALHERYGGWLDVEESQKDFERYARLCYERFGDRVKHWITLNEPWIVSIFGYATGGNAPGRSSINPQSTEGDTATEPWIVGQALIMSHARAVAAYNKDFRPSQKGQIGISLNGDYYEPWDSSEPRDSEAAERRMQFHIGWFANPIFLNKDYPQCMRDQLKDRLPTFSADDMALLRSAECDFYGMNYYTSQFARHKTSPPPDTDYIGNLDELQSNKAGDPVGLESGLHWLRSCPDLFRKHLTRVYRLYGKPIIITENGCPCPGEDKMTREESVQDDYRIKYFDDHLDAAAKAITEDGAVVEGYFAWSLMDNLEWSDGYGPRFGVTFTDYKTLDRTPKKSALELRSIVDRKKVRSRI
;
A
#
# COMPACT_ATOMS: atom_id res chain seq x y z
N MET A 1 0.93 13.85 -28.50
CA MET A 1 1.89 12.88 -27.95
C MET A 1 1.48 12.62 -26.51
N PRO A 2 1.59 11.39 -26.00
CA PRO A 2 1.34 11.10 -24.59
C PRO A 2 2.16 12.03 -23.70
N SER A 3 1.52 12.58 -22.67
CA SER A 3 2.18 13.52 -21.77
C SER A 3 1.56 13.55 -20.38
N LEU A 4 2.37 13.78 -19.37
CA LEU A 4 1.95 14.06 -18.00
C LEU A 4 1.50 15.54 -17.86
N PRO A 5 0.56 15.84 -16.95
CA PRO A 5 0.18 17.21 -16.62
C PRO A 5 1.38 18.06 -16.17
N PRO A 6 1.41 19.38 -16.44
CA PRO A 6 2.50 20.26 -16.00
C PRO A 6 2.73 20.25 -14.47
N ASP A 7 1.63 20.11 -13.72
CA ASP A 7 1.57 20.07 -12.25
C ASP A 7 1.76 18.67 -11.66
N PHE A 8 1.93 17.64 -12.49
CA PHE A 8 2.18 16.26 -12.05
C PHE A 8 3.36 16.18 -11.09
N LYS A 9 3.16 15.55 -9.94
CA LYS A 9 4.16 15.52 -8.87
C LYS A 9 4.85 14.17 -8.76
N LEU A 10 6.17 14.20 -8.61
CA LEU A 10 7.00 13.02 -8.36
C LEU A 10 7.36 12.95 -6.87
N GLY A 11 7.25 11.77 -6.28
CA GLY A 11 7.73 11.49 -4.94
C GLY A 11 8.31 10.09 -4.78
N PHE A 12 8.75 9.79 -3.57
CA PHE A 12 9.19 8.47 -3.13
C PHE A 12 8.34 8.03 -1.93
N ALA A 13 8.18 6.71 -1.77
CA ALA A 13 7.38 6.13 -0.70
C ALA A 13 8.21 5.21 0.21
N THR A 14 7.82 5.17 1.49
CA THR A 14 8.34 4.27 2.53
C THR A 14 7.25 3.89 3.54
N ALA A 15 7.54 2.92 4.41
CA ALA A 15 6.70 2.54 5.54
C ALA A 15 7.52 2.45 6.83
N SER A 16 6.91 2.87 7.93
CA SER A 16 7.46 2.95 9.29
C SER A 16 8.28 1.71 9.67
N TYR A 17 7.64 0.55 9.80
CA TYR A 17 8.31 -0.67 10.24
C TYR A 17 9.40 -1.16 9.27
N GLN A 18 9.31 -0.78 8.00
CA GLN A 18 10.27 -1.21 6.98
C GLN A 18 11.59 -0.42 7.02
N ILE A 19 11.58 0.83 7.54
CA ILE A 19 12.76 1.72 7.50
C ILE A 19 13.19 2.29 8.85
N GLU A 20 12.28 2.44 9.82
CA GLU A 20 12.54 3.26 11.02
C GLU A 20 13.60 2.66 11.93
N GLY A 21 13.45 1.38 12.30
CA GLY A 21 14.17 0.80 13.42
C GLY A 21 13.71 1.39 14.75
N ALA A 22 14.60 1.39 15.75
CA ALA A 22 14.36 2.00 17.06
C ALA A 22 13.03 1.50 17.69
N VAL A 23 12.80 0.19 17.59
CA VAL A 23 11.50 -0.44 17.88
C VAL A 23 11.08 -0.36 19.36
N ALA A 24 12.05 -0.19 20.26
CA ALA A 24 11.85 -0.08 21.70
C ALA A 24 12.40 1.23 22.29
N GLU A 25 12.66 2.24 21.45
CA GLU A 25 13.18 3.54 21.88
C GLU A 25 12.06 4.57 22.06
N ASP A 26 12.32 5.56 22.92
CA ASP A 26 11.45 6.71 23.16
C ASP A 26 9.97 6.36 23.36
N GLY A 27 9.72 5.25 24.07
CA GLY A 27 8.38 4.85 24.50
C GLY A 27 7.53 4.17 23.43
N ARG A 28 8.07 3.79 22.27
CA ARG A 28 7.32 2.97 21.28
C ARG A 28 6.92 1.62 21.89
N GLY A 29 5.66 1.23 21.72
CA GLY A 29 5.16 -0.12 22.02
C GLY A 29 5.34 -1.09 20.85
N PRO A 30 5.32 -2.41 21.09
CA PRO A 30 5.40 -3.40 20.02
C PRO A 30 4.16 -3.34 19.11
N SER A 31 4.39 -3.48 17.81
CA SER A 31 3.36 -3.79 16.82
C SER A 31 3.25 -5.31 16.62
N ILE A 32 2.23 -5.74 15.89
CA ILE A 32 2.06 -7.14 15.47
C ILE A 32 3.26 -7.66 14.65
N TRP A 33 3.97 -6.78 13.93
CA TRP A 33 5.16 -7.17 13.19
C TRP A 33 6.38 -7.36 14.07
N ASP A 34 6.51 -6.60 15.16
CA ASP A 34 7.55 -6.83 16.16
C ASP A 34 7.41 -8.24 16.76
N VAL A 35 6.18 -8.68 17.05
CA VAL A 35 5.95 -10.05 17.54
C VAL A 35 6.15 -11.09 16.44
N PHE A 36 5.63 -10.85 15.24
CA PHE A 36 5.67 -11.82 14.14
C PHE A 36 7.09 -12.11 13.63
N CYS A 37 7.95 -11.10 13.55
CA CYS A 37 9.35 -11.25 13.16
C CYS A 37 10.19 -12.03 14.18
N HIS A 38 9.75 -12.09 15.44
CA HIS A 38 10.44 -12.77 16.54
C HIS A 38 9.82 -14.12 16.90
N LEU A 39 8.96 -14.67 16.03
CA LEU A 39 8.48 -16.05 16.18
C LEU A 39 9.62 -17.06 16.03
N GLU A 40 9.57 -18.13 16.82
CA GLU A 40 10.54 -19.24 16.76
C GLU A 40 9.84 -20.57 16.43
N PRO A 41 10.17 -21.23 15.30
CA PRO A 41 11.11 -20.80 14.28
C PRO A 41 10.60 -19.60 13.47
N THR A 42 11.55 -18.78 12.97
CA THR A 42 11.26 -17.62 12.11
C THR A 42 10.35 -17.95 10.92
N ARG A 43 9.42 -17.02 10.63
CA ARG A 43 8.60 -17.02 9.40
C ARG A 43 8.93 -15.89 8.43
N THR A 44 9.94 -15.08 8.76
CA THR A 44 10.34 -13.87 8.04
C THR A 44 11.79 -13.94 7.55
N LYS A 45 12.25 -15.16 7.21
CA LYS A 45 13.64 -15.45 6.80
C LYS A 45 14.72 -14.97 7.80
N GLY A 46 14.38 -14.92 9.09
CA GLY A 46 15.27 -14.47 10.15
C GLY A 46 15.47 -12.95 10.18
N ALA A 47 14.65 -12.20 9.46
CA ALA A 47 14.70 -10.74 9.42
C ALA A 47 13.63 -10.11 10.34
N SER A 48 14.00 -9.01 10.98
CA SER A 48 13.13 -8.16 11.80
C SER A 48 13.31 -6.70 11.44
N GLY A 49 12.35 -5.85 11.85
CA GLY A 49 12.41 -4.39 11.71
C GLY A 49 13.14 -3.70 12.86
N ASP A 50 13.87 -4.44 13.71
CA ASP A 50 14.44 -3.90 14.95
C ASP A 50 15.36 -2.69 14.69
N VAL A 51 16.18 -2.81 13.64
CA VAL A 51 17.07 -1.74 13.14
C VAL A 51 16.58 -1.23 11.79
N ALA A 52 16.16 -2.11 10.88
CA ALA A 52 15.75 -1.73 9.52
C ALA A 52 16.81 -0.89 8.81
N CYS A 53 16.43 0.31 8.37
CA CYS A 53 17.34 1.28 7.78
C CYS A 53 17.82 2.32 8.80
N ASP A 54 17.40 2.24 10.06
CA ASP A 54 17.72 3.21 11.11
C ASP A 54 17.31 4.65 10.74
N HIS A 55 16.22 4.78 9.95
CA HIS A 55 15.68 6.08 9.53
C HIS A 55 15.30 6.96 10.73
N TYR A 56 14.95 6.35 11.87
CA TYR A 56 14.65 7.07 13.10
C TYR A 56 15.81 7.99 13.54
N HIS A 57 17.05 7.54 13.36
CA HIS A 57 18.26 8.29 13.70
C HIS A 57 18.90 8.99 12.50
N ARG A 58 18.63 8.52 11.28
CA ARG A 58 19.27 8.99 10.02
C ARG A 58 18.36 9.85 9.15
N LEU A 59 17.29 10.38 9.74
CA LEU A 59 16.27 11.17 9.07
C LEU A 59 16.85 12.24 8.13
N ASP A 60 17.77 13.08 8.61
CA ASP A 60 18.29 14.19 7.79
C ASP A 60 19.03 13.73 6.53
N GLU A 61 19.79 12.63 6.61
CA GLU A 61 20.47 12.01 5.45
C GLU A 61 19.44 11.58 4.40
N ASP A 62 18.39 10.89 4.83
CA ASP A 62 17.35 10.37 3.94
C ASP A 62 16.52 11.49 3.28
N LEU A 63 16.22 12.57 4.02
CA LEU A 63 15.52 13.73 3.47
C LEU A 63 16.41 14.55 2.51
N ASP A 64 17.71 14.65 2.79
CA ASP A 64 18.67 15.32 1.91
C ASP A 64 18.80 14.57 0.57
N LEU A 65 18.77 13.24 0.59
CA LEU A 65 18.73 12.42 -0.62
C LEU A 65 17.49 12.70 -1.46
N MET A 66 16.30 12.74 -0.86
CA MET A 66 15.08 13.08 -1.61
C MET A 66 15.15 14.47 -2.27
N LYS A 67 15.75 15.45 -1.58
CA LYS A 67 16.00 16.76 -2.16
C LYS A 67 16.98 16.68 -3.33
N GLN A 68 18.06 15.91 -3.19
CA GLN A 68 19.01 15.64 -4.28
C GLN A 68 18.33 15.00 -5.50
N TYR A 69 17.37 14.10 -5.27
CA TYR A 69 16.64 13.40 -6.34
C TYR A 69 15.56 14.28 -6.99
N GLY A 70 15.30 15.48 -6.47
CA GLY A 70 14.30 16.40 -7.00
C GLY A 70 12.85 15.97 -6.70
N ALA A 71 12.62 15.28 -5.58
CA ALA A 71 11.29 14.91 -5.12
C ALA A 71 10.44 16.15 -4.82
N ASP A 72 9.20 16.16 -5.33
CA ASP A 72 8.20 17.17 -4.95
C ASP A 72 7.45 16.75 -3.67
N MET A 73 7.34 15.44 -3.42
CA MET A 73 6.53 14.85 -2.35
C MET A 73 7.23 13.64 -1.70
N TYR A 74 6.92 13.36 -0.44
CA TYR A 74 7.36 12.16 0.27
C TYR A 74 6.17 11.49 0.94
N ARG A 75 5.91 10.23 0.59
CA ARG A 75 4.92 9.40 1.25
C ARG A 75 5.60 8.53 2.31
N PHE A 76 5.19 8.68 3.56
CA PHE A 76 5.64 7.83 4.67
C PHE A 76 4.44 7.43 5.54
N SER A 77 4.61 6.39 6.36
CA SER A 77 3.60 6.02 7.35
C SER A 77 3.99 6.40 8.77
N LEU A 78 2.98 6.60 9.59
CA LEU A 78 3.12 6.78 11.03
C LEU A 78 3.01 5.41 11.70
N SER A 79 3.92 5.11 12.62
CA SER A 79 3.82 3.94 13.48
C SER A 79 2.80 4.20 14.58
N TRP A 80 1.65 3.54 14.49
CA TRP A 80 0.58 3.69 15.48
C TRP A 80 1.11 3.38 16.88
N SER A 81 1.87 2.30 17.05
CA SER A 81 2.46 1.92 18.34
C SER A 81 3.59 2.84 18.81
N ARG A 82 4.09 3.75 17.96
CA ARG A 82 5.00 4.83 18.40
C ARG A 82 4.23 6.03 18.95
N ILE A 83 3.04 6.33 18.42
CA ILE A 83 2.21 7.48 18.82
C ILE A 83 1.30 7.13 20.02
N ILE A 84 0.67 5.96 20.00
CA ILE A 84 -0.12 5.40 21.10
C ILE A 84 0.41 4.00 21.37
N PRO A 85 1.30 3.80 22.35
CA PRO A 85 2.01 2.53 22.54
C PRO A 85 1.13 1.30 22.71
N LEU A 86 -0.02 1.46 23.36
CA LEU A 86 -1.02 0.39 23.54
C LEU A 86 -2.17 0.47 22.52
N GLY A 87 -2.15 1.46 21.63
CA GLY A 87 -3.07 1.68 20.52
C GLY A 87 -4.42 2.28 20.86
N GLY A 88 -5.00 1.95 22.02
CA GLY A 88 -6.41 2.17 22.30
C GLY A 88 -6.79 3.62 22.55
N ARG A 89 -8.07 3.95 22.35
CA ARG A 89 -8.61 5.32 22.49
C ARG A 89 -8.50 5.91 23.90
N ASN A 90 -8.37 5.06 24.92
CA ASN A 90 -8.22 5.45 26.32
C ASN A 90 -6.78 5.34 26.82
N ASP A 91 -5.84 4.92 25.98
CA ASP A 91 -4.45 4.73 26.37
C ASP A 91 -3.64 6.03 26.28
N PRO A 92 -2.58 6.16 27.09
CA PRO A 92 -1.70 7.31 27.04
C PRO A 92 -1.06 7.46 25.67
N ILE A 93 -0.95 8.72 25.25
CA ILE A 93 -0.18 9.11 24.07
C ILE A 93 1.31 9.18 24.42
N ASN A 94 2.15 8.96 23.41
CA ASN A 94 3.59 9.12 23.53
C ASN A 94 4.04 10.39 22.79
N GLU A 95 4.32 11.45 23.54
CA GLU A 95 4.74 12.73 22.96
C GLU A 95 6.10 12.63 22.24
N ALA A 96 7.02 11.77 22.66
CA ALA A 96 8.30 11.58 21.97
C ALA A 96 8.11 10.97 20.56
N GLY A 97 7.13 10.07 20.40
CA GLY A 97 6.73 9.56 19.10
C GLY A 97 6.11 10.63 18.20
N ILE A 98 5.32 11.53 18.77
CA ILE A 98 4.75 12.68 18.06
C ILE A 98 5.85 13.66 17.64
N ASP A 99 6.83 13.91 18.51
CA ASP A 99 7.98 14.77 18.23
C ASP A 99 8.86 14.21 17.10
N PHE A 100 9.05 12.89 17.03
CA PHE A 100 9.71 12.27 15.89
C PHE A 100 9.01 12.59 14.57
N TYR A 101 7.69 12.38 14.48
CA TYR A 101 6.97 12.68 13.24
C TYR A 101 6.88 14.19 12.93
N ASN A 102 6.86 15.06 13.95
CA ASN A 102 7.06 16.49 13.74
C ASN A 102 8.41 16.78 13.04
N ARG A 103 9.51 16.15 13.49
CA ARG A 103 10.82 16.29 12.83
C ARG A 103 10.78 15.80 11.38
N VAL A 104 10.11 14.69 11.09
CA VAL A 104 9.94 14.19 9.71
C VAL A 104 9.19 15.21 8.85
N ILE A 105 8.06 15.71 9.33
CA ILE A 105 7.19 16.67 8.61
C ILE A 105 7.93 17.99 8.37
N ASP A 106 8.51 18.58 9.41
CA ASP A 106 9.24 19.85 9.33
C ASP A 106 10.51 19.70 8.49
N GLY A 107 11.17 18.54 8.59
CA GLY A 107 12.30 18.18 7.74
C GLY A 107 11.94 18.15 6.27
N CYS A 108 10.77 17.62 5.91
CA CYS A 108 10.27 17.61 4.53
C CYS A 108 9.98 19.04 4.05
N LEU A 109 9.21 19.80 4.83
CA LEU A 109 8.77 21.15 4.45
C LEU A 109 9.94 22.13 4.33
N SER A 110 10.94 22.05 5.22
CA SER A 110 12.16 22.87 5.12
C SER A 110 12.98 22.58 3.87
N ARG A 111 12.79 21.41 3.26
CA ARG A 111 13.41 20.99 2.00
C ARG A 111 12.52 21.22 0.77
N GLY A 112 11.32 21.75 0.95
CA GLY A 112 10.35 21.98 -0.13
C GLY A 112 9.64 20.71 -0.59
N ILE A 113 9.67 19.64 0.22
CA ILE A 113 9.05 18.35 -0.06
C ILE A 113 7.69 18.31 0.64
N THR A 114 6.63 18.00 -0.10
CA THR A 114 5.27 17.93 0.46
C THR A 114 5.06 16.58 1.18
N PRO A 115 4.75 16.56 2.49
CA PRO A 115 4.51 15.33 3.21
C PRO A 115 3.14 14.73 2.85
N TRP A 116 3.14 13.44 2.49
CA TRP A 116 1.98 12.58 2.33
C TRP A 116 2.02 11.52 3.42
N VAL A 117 0.98 11.46 4.25
CA VAL A 117 1.03 10.65 5.48
C VAL A 117 0.03 9.51 5.42
N THR A 118 0.56 8.29 5.52
CA THR A 118 -0.21 7.07 5.69
C THR A 118 -0.42 6.80 7.18
N LEU A 119 -1.66 6.76 7.66
CA LEU A 119 -1.95 6.56 9.08
C LEU A 119 -1.63 5.13 9.53
N TYR A 120 -2.00 4.14 8.72
CA TYR A 120 -1.78 2.73 9.04
C TYR A 120 -1.11 1.99 7.89
N HIS A 121 0.05 1.39 8.17
CA HIS A 121 0.79 0.56 7.24
C HIS A 121 1.16 -0.75 7.92
N TRP A 122 0.13 -1.53 8.23
CA TRP A 122 0.19 -2.93 8.70
C TRP A 122 0.75 -3.12 10.13
N ASP A 123 1.13 -2.06 10.81
CA ASP A 123 1.84 -2.05 12.08
C ASP A 123 0.90 -1.82 13.28
N LEU A 124 -0.17 -2.62 13.36
CA LEU A 124 -1.15 -2.56 14.45
C LEU A 124 -0.44 -2.73 15.81
N PRO A 125 -0.72 -1.89 16.82
CA PRO A 125 -0.19 -2.09 18.16
C PRO A 125 -0.57 -3.47 18.70
N GLN A 126 0.43 -4.24 19.12
CA GLN A 126 0.24 -5.62 19.57
C GLN A 126 -0.77 -5.71 20.72
N ALA A 127 -0.80 -4.71 21.61
CA ALA A 127 -1.74 -4.65 22.71
C ALA A 127 -3.22 -4.67 22.25
N LEU A 128 -3.55 -4.12 21.08
CA LEU A 128 -4.91 -4.20 20.52
C LEU A 128 -5.23 -5.62 20.02
N HIS A 129 -4.24 -6.30 19.43
CA HIS A 129 -4.38 -7.70 19.07
C HIS A 129 -4.61 -8.58 20.30
N GLU A 130 -3.88 -8.35 21.39
CA GLU A 130 -4.02 -9.10 22.64
C GLU A 130 -5.34 -8.81 23.38
N ARG A 131 -5.83 -7.58 23.34
CA ARG A 131 -7.06 -7.18 24.06
C ARG A 131 -8.33 -7.76 23.46
N TYR A 132 -8.45 -7.73 22.12
CA TYR A 132 -9.69 -8.08 21.45
C TYR A 132 -9.49 -8.72 20.06
N GLY A 133 -8.27 -9.12 19.71
CA GLY A 133 -7.96 -9.70 18.40
C GLY A 133 -7.65 -8.67 17.31
N GLY A 134 -7.56 -7.38 17.65
CA GLY A 134 -7.22 -6.33 16.70
C GLY A 134 -8.32 -6.14 15.66
N TRP A 135 -8.01 -6.31 14.38
CA TRP A 135 -8.99 -6.15 13.31
C TRP A 135 -10.12 -7.19 13.29
N LEU A 136 -10.06 -8.23 14.14
CA LEU A 136 -11.14 -9.20 14.28
C LEU A 136 -12.34 -8.66 15.09
N ASP A 137 -12.13 -7.65 15.94
CA ASP A 137 -13.22 -6.94 16.60
C ASP A 137 -13.54 -5.66 15.82
N VAL A 138 -14.50 -5.78 14.91
CA VAL A 138 -14.92 -4.69 14.02
C VAL A 138 -15.33 -3.45 14.82
N GLU A 139 -16.01 -3.61 15.96
CA GLU A 139 -16.57 -2.49 16.71
C GLU A 139 -15.52 -1.77 17.55
N GLU A 140 -14.60 -2.50 18.19
CA GLU A 140 -13.55 -1.89 18.99
C GLU A 140 -12.45 -1.27 18.11
N SER A 141 -12.00 -1.98 17.07
CA SER A 141 -10.90 -1.51 16.21
C SER A 141 -11.23 -0.20 15.51
N GLN A 142 -12.48 -0.03 15.04
CA GLN A 142 -12.89 1.18 14.34
C GLN A 142 -12.92 2.42 15.25
N LYS A 143 -13.23 2.25 16.55
CA LYS A 143 -13.22 3.35 17.53
C LYS A 143 -11.80 3.73 17.91
N ASP A 144 -10.92 2.76 18.09
CA ASP A 144 -9.51 3.00 18.41
C ASP A 144 -8.78 3.66 17.24
N PHE A 145 -9.04 3.20 16.01
CA PHE A 145 -8.50 3.83 14.81
C PHE A 145 -9.03 5.25 14.59
N GLU A 146 -10.33 5.51 14.86
CA GLU A 146 -10.88 6.87 14.81
C GLU A 146 -10.14 7.81 15.76
N ARG A 147 -9.91 7.41 17.02
CA ARG A 147 -9.15 8.21 17.99
C ARG A 147 -7.74 8.48 17.50
N TYR A 148 -7.05 7.45 17.02
CA TYR A 148 -5.69 7.57 16.49
C TYR A 148 -5.62 8.54 15.31
N ALA A 149 -6.52 8.40 14.34
CA ALA A 149 -6.60 9.30 13.19
C ALA A 149 -6.85 10.75 13.60
N ARG A 150 -7.82 10.99 14.50
CA ARG A 150 -8.12 12.32 15.05
C ARG A 150 -6.90 12.96 15.71
N LEU A 151 -6.18 12.21 16.54
CA LEU A 151 -4.95 12.68 17.16
C LEU A 151 -3.92 13.11 16.10
N CYS A 152 -3.70 12.30 15.06
CA CYS A 152 -2.80 12.65 13.97
C CYS A 152 -3.24 13.93 13.23
N TYR A 153 -4.54 14.10 12.97
CA TYR A 153 -5.07 15.33 12.35
C TYR A 153 -4.86 16.55 13.24
N GLU A 154 -5.06 16.42 14.55
CA GLU A 154 -4.85 17.49 15.53
C GLU A 154 -3.38 17.92 15.61
N ARG A 155 -2.46 16.96 15.64
CA ARG A 155 -1.03 17.24 15.86
C ARG A 155 -0.29 17.66 14.60
N PHE A 156 -0.73 17.19 13.43
CA PHE A 156 0.04 17.33 12.19
C PHE A 156 -0.72 18.03 11.07
N GLY A 157 -2.05 18.11 11.14
CA GLY A 157 -2.90 18.59 10.03
C GLY A 157 -2.83 20.10 9.75
N ASP A 158 -2.16 20.86 10.62
CA ASP A 158 -1.77 22.25 10.33
C ASP A 158 -0.78 22.31 9.14
N ARG A 159 0.10 21.30 9.02
CA ARG A 159 1.16 21.17 8.01
C ARG A 159 0.88 20.10 6.95
N VAL A 160 0.37 18.93 7.36
CA VAL A 160 0.05 17.80 6.48
C VAL A 160 -1.29 18.05 5.79
N LYS A 161 -1.27 18.02 4.45
CA LYS A 161 -2.45 18.27 3.60
C LYS A 161 -2.89 17.07 2.78
N HIS A 162 -2.17 15.96 2.85
CA HIS A 162 -2.50 14.75 2.10
C HIS A 162 -2.41 13.53 3.01
N TRP A 163 -3.57 12.93 3.28
CA TRP A 163 -3.73 11.82 4.19
C TRP A 163 -4.13 10.55 3.43
N ILE A 164 -3.52 9.43 3.81
CA ILE A 164 -3.92 8.10 3.39
C ILE A 164 -4.30 7.34 4.65
N THR A 165 -5.52 6.84 4.76
CA THR A 165 -5.94 6.14 5.99
C THR A 165 -5.23 4.81 6.16
N LEU A 166 -5.30 3.95 5.14
CA LEU A 166 -4.86 2.57 5.19
C LEU A 166 -4.03 2.29 3.93
N ASN A 167 -2.94 1.53 4.11
CA ASN A 167 -2.23 0.91 3.00
C ASN A 167 -2.72 -0.53 2.79
N GLU A 168 -3.09 -0.88 1.55
CA GLU A 168 -3.31 -2.24 1.07
C GLU A 168 -4.16 -3.12 2.01
N PRO A 169 -5.41 -2.73 2.29
CA PRO A 169 -6.25 -3.48 3.22
C PRO A 169 -6.53 -4.92 2.75
N TRP A 170 -6.39 -5.21 1.45
CA TRP A 170 -6.45 -6.58 0.93
C TRP A 170 -5.31 -7.44 1.49
N ILE A 171 -4.08 -6.92 1.54
CA ILE A 171 -2.92 -7.66 2.10
C ILE A 171 -3.08 -7.85 3.60
N VAL A 172 -3.51 -6.82 4.33
CA VAL A 172 -3.80 -6.94 5.77
C VAL A 172 -4.79 -8.07 6.02
N SER A 173 -5.86 -8.13 5.23
CA SER A 173 -6.93 -9.12 5.41
C SER A 173 -6.50 -10.52 4.95
N ILE A 174 -5.95 -10.66 3.75
CA ILE A 174 -5.64 -11.95 3.14
C ILE A 174 -4.31 -12.51 3.66
N PHE A 175 -3.23 -11.74 3.66
CA PHE A 175 -1.94 -12.28 4.12
C PHE A 175 -1.86 -12.37 5.65
N GLY A 176 -2.57 -11.50 6.38
CA GLY A 176 -2.64 -11.55 7.84
C GLY A 176 -3.55 -12.65 8.40
N TYR A 177 -4.68 -12.95 7.71
CA TYR A 177 -5.78 -13.76 8.28
C TYR A 177 -6.33 -14.86 7.35
N ALA A 178 -5.92 -14.93 6.08
CA ALA A 178 -6.25 -16.05 5.19
C ALA A 178 -5.05 -16.98 5.02
N THR A 179 -3.92 -16.47 4.52
CA THR A 179 -2.70 -17.26 4.28
C THR A 179 -1.79 -17.33 5.51
N GLY A 180 -1.94 -16.40 6.46
CA GLY A 180 -1.06 -16.30 7.63
C GLY A 180 0.42 -16.05 7.30
N GLY A 181 0.70 -15.52 6.09
CA GLY A 181 2.06 -15.21 5.64
C GLY A 181 2.59 -13.88 6.20
N ASN A 182 1.70 -12.99 6.62
CA ASN A 182 2.04 -11.71 7.27
C ASN A 182 1.50 -11.67 8.69
N ALA A 183 1.98 -10.73 9.50
CA ALA A 183 1.46 -10.49 10.85
C ALA A 183 -0.06 -10.22 10.83
N PRO A 184 -0.85 -10.75 11.80
CA PRO A 184 -0.42 -11.53 12.96
C PRO A 184 -0.24 -13.05 12.69
N GLY A 185 -0.35 -13.50 11.43
CA GLY A 185 -0.02 -14.86 11.04
C GLY A 185 -1.10 -15.89 11.36
N ARG A 186 -2.37 -15.52 11.14
CA ARG A 186 -3.54 -16.36 11.42
C ARG A 186 -4.06 -17.04 10.15
N SER A 187 -4.40 -18.32 10.24
CA SER A 187 -4.87 -19.11 9.11
C SER A 187 -5.34 -20.50 9.56
N SER A 188 -6.30 -21.08 8.84
CA SER A 188 -6.66 -22.50 8.95
C SER A 188 -6.07 -23.36 7.82
N ILE A 189 -5.36 -22.76 6.86
CA ILE A 189 -4.72 -23.45 5.72
C ILE A 189 -3.19 -23.41 5.74
N ASN A 190 -2.60 -22.61 6.62
CA ASN A 190 -1.15 -22.56 6.80
C ASN A 190 -0.73 -23.46 7.98
N PRO A 191 0.11 -24.49 7.75
CA PRO A 191 0.50 -25.44 8.80
C PRO A 191 1.36 -24.83 9.90
N GLN A 192 1.93 -23.63 9.68
CA GLN A 192 2.69 -22.91 10.71
C GLN A 192 1.76 -22.10 11.61
N SER A 193 0.56 -21.72 11.15
CA SER A 193 -0.38 -20.94 11.98
C SER A 193 -0.94 -21.80 13.12
N THR A 194 -1.01 -21.23 14.32
CA THR A 194 -1.51 -21.92 15.52
C THR A 194 -3.00 -21.71 15.74
N GLU A 195 -3.59 -20.71 15.07
CA GLU A 195 -4.97 -20.31 15.18
C GLU A 195 -5.40 -19.53 13.92
N GLY A 196 -6.71 -19.32 13.79
CA GLY A 196 -7.31 -18.59 12.69
C GLY A 196 -8.34 -19.42 11.93
N ASP A 197 -9.18 -18.73 11.16
CA ASP A 197 -10.13 -19.35 10.24
C ASP A 197 -10.15 -18.59 8.91
N THR A 198 -9.49 -19.16 7.92
CA THR A 198 -9.40 -18.63 6.56
C THR A 198 -10.78 -18.45 5.90
N ALA A 199 -11.80 -19.20 6.33
CA ALA A 199 -13.13 -19.08 5.75
C ALA A 199 -13.88 -17.81 6.21
N THR A 200 -13.51 -17.20 7.34
CA THR A 200 -14.28 -16.13 7.99
C THR A 200 -13.45 -14.90 8.36
N GLU A 201 -12.30 -15.07 9.01
CA GLU A 201 -11.46 -13.97 9.51
C GLU A 201 -11.07 -12.91 8.49
N PRO A 202 -10.60 -13.23 7.25
CA PRO A 202 -10.26 -12.19 6.28
C PRO A 202 -11.43 -11.25 5.97
N TRP A 203 -12.66 -11.76 5.97
CA TRP A 203 -13.85 -10.99 5.63
C TRP A 203 -14.28 -10.05 6.76
N ILE A 204 -14.12 -10.52 8.01
CA ILE A 204 -14.31 -9.71 9.22
C ILE A 204 -13.29 -8.57 9.25
N VAL A 205 -12.01 -8.88 9.02
CA VAL A 205 -10.91 -7.90 8.99
C VAL A 205 -11.12 -6.88 7.89
N GLY A 206 -11.54 -7.29 6.69
CA GLY A 206 -11.85 -6.35 5.62
C GLY A 206 -12.98 -5.40 5.99
N GLN A 207 -14.04 -5.88 6.66
CA GLN A 207 -15.10 -4.99 7.16
C GLN A 207 -14.56 -4.03 8.23
N ALA A 208 -13.77 -4.51 9.19
CA ALA A 208 -13.15 -3.68 10.22
C ALA A 208 -12.33 -2.54 9.61
N LEU A 209 -11.51 -2.83 8.60
CA LEU A 209 -10.70 -1.85 7.88
C LEU A 209 -11.57 -0.83 7.13
N ILE A 210 -12.62 -1.28 6.43
CA ILE A 210 -13.55 -0.39 5.72
C ILE A 210 -14.25 0.58 6.70
N MET A 211 -14.75 0.07 7.83
CA MET A 211 -15.44 0.90 8.81
C MET A 211 -14.49 1.84 9.55
N SER A 212 -13.26 1.41 9.82
CA SER A 212 -12.20 2.25 10.39
C SER A 212 -11.82 3.39 9.46
N HIS A 213 -11.65 3.10 8.16
CA HIS A 213 -11.48 4.12 7.13
C HIS A 213 -12.66 5.10 7.12
N ALA A 214 -13.89 4.61 7.08
CA ALA A 214 -15.09 5.45 7.03
C ALA A 214 -15.17 6.41 8.23
N ARG A 215 -14.86 5.94 9.45
CA ARG A 215 -14.80 6.80 10.65
C ARG A 215 -13.73 7.87 10.55
N ALA A 216 -12.52 7.50 10.14
CA ALA A 216 -11.41 8.44 10.03
C ALA A 216 -11.70 9.54 8.99
N VAL A 217 -12.24 9.16 7.83
CA VAL A 217 -12.62 10.11 6.77
C VAL A 217 -13.80 10.98 7.21
N ALA A 218 -14.85 10.41 7.80
CA ALA A 218 -15.99 11.20 8.29
C ALA A 218 -15.56 12.22 9.37
N ALA A 219 -14.67 11.82 10.28
CA ALA A 219 -14.05 12.71 11.25
C ALA A 219 -13.26 13.84 10.56
N TYR A 220 -12.43 13.50 9.57
CA TYR A 220 -11.66 14.48 8.80
C TYR A 220 -12.57 15.45 8.05
N ASN A 221 -13.56 14.96 7.31
CA ASN A 221 -14.49 15.78 6.53
C ASN A 221 -15.21 16.80 7.41
N LYS A 222 -15.68 16.38 8.59
CA LYS A 222 -16.49 17.19 9.48
C LYS A 222 -15.65 18.21 10.26
N ASP A 223 -14.59 17.74 10.91
CA ASP A 223 -13.95 18.50 11.99
C ASP A 223 -12.64 19.18 11.54
N PHE A 224 -11.97 18.69 10.48
CA PHE A 224 -10.61 19.10 10.13
C PHE A 224 -10.49 19.69 8.72
N ARG A 225 -11.16 19.12 7.72
CA ARG A 225 -11.09 19.56 6.33
C ARG A 225 -11.42 21.05 6.15
N PRO A 226 -12.47 21.63 6.76
CA PRO A 226 -12.81 23.05 6.55
C PRO A 226 -11.71 24.01 6.99
N SER A 227 -10.98 23.69 8.07
CA SER A 227 -9.93 24.53 8.62
C SER A 227 -8.55 24.22 8.02
N GLN A 228 -8.24 22.93 7.85
CA GLN A 228 -6.93 22.47 7.40
C GLN A 228 -6.76 22.51 5.89
N LYS A 229 -7.85 22.44 5.12
CA LYS A 229 -7.86 22.45 3.64
C LYS A 229 -6.99 21.36 3.01
N GLY A 230 -6.93 20.19 3.64
CA GLY A 230 -6.26 19.01 3.08
C GLY A 230 -7.23 18.05 2.39
N GLN A 231 -6.65 16.96 1.89
CA GLN A 231 -7.31 15.86 1.20
C GLN A 231 -7.03 14.54 1.92
N ILE A 232 -7.95 13.59 1.79
CA ILE A 232 -7.84 12.25 2.36
C ILE A 232 -8.33 11.18 1.39
N GLY A 233 -7.62 10.05 1.37
CA GLY A 233 -7.95 8.88 0.59
C GLY A 233 -7.46 7.59 1.24
N ILE A 234 -7.42 6.53 0.43
CA ILE A 234 -6.95 5.19 0.82
C ILE A 234 -6.08 4.64 -0.31
N SER A 235 -5.03 3.88 0.04
CA SER A 235 -4.17 3.19 -0.93
C SER A 235 -4.62 1.74 -1.08
N LEU A 236 -5.12 1.39 -2.26
CA LEU A 236 -5.53 0.04 -2.62
C LEU A 236 -4.52 -0.54 -3.60
N ASN A 237 -4.03 -1.75 -3.31
CA ASN A 237 -3.32 -2.56 -4.29
C ASN A 237 -4.28 -3.44 -5.10
N GLY A 238 -3.71 -4.05 -6.12
CA GLY A 238 -4.34 -5.08 -6.91
C GLY A 238 -3.76 -5.13 -8.31
N ASP A 239 -3.43 -6.33 -8.76
CA ASP A 239 -2.99 -6.54 -10.12
C ASP A 239 -4.12 -6.26 -11.11
N TYR A 240 -3.76 -5.91 -12.35
CA TYR A 240 -4.69 -6.00 -13.46
C TYR A 240 -4.75 -7.44 -13.97
N TYR A 241 -5.95 -7.91 -14.32
CA TYR A 241 -6.16 -9.25 -14.85
C TYR A 241 -6.69 -9.20 -16.27
N GLU A 242 -6.02 -9.93 -17.16
CA GLU A 242 -6.56 -10.31 -18.48
C GLU A 242 -7.14 -11.73 -18.42
N PRO A 243 -8.09 -12.08 -19.31
CA PRO A 243 -8.49 -13.48 -19.47
C PRO A 243 -7.30 -14.33 -19.95
N TRP A 244 -7.11 -15.51 -19.36
CA TRP A 244 -6.08 -16.47 -19.78
C TRP A 244 -6.28 -16.95 -21.22
N ASP A 245 -7.52 -17.24 -21.60
CA ASP A 245 -7.96 -17.40 -22.98
C ASP A 245 -8.95 -16.28 -23.35
N SER A 246 -8.53 -15.32 -24.16
CA SER A 246 -9.38 -14.20 -24.60
C SER A 246 -10.58 -14.62 -25.45
N SER A 247 -10.62 -15.86 -25.95
CA SER A 247 -11.77 -16.42 -26.67
C SER A 247 -12.78 -17.12 -25.77
N GLU A 248 -12.46 -17.32 -24.49
CA GLU A 248 -13.32 -17.94 -23.48
C GLU A 248 -14.01 -16.87 -22.63
N PRO A 249 -15.33 -16.64 -22.78
CA PRO A 249 -16.04 -15.61 -22.01
C PRO A 249 -15.92 -15.80 -20.49
N ARG A 250 -15.83 -17.04 -20.00
CA ARG A 250 -15.69 -17.34 -18.57
C ARG A 250 -14.36 -16.87 -18.00
N ASP A 251 -13.29 -16.81 -18.80
CA ASP A 251 -12.00 -16.26 -18.36
C ASP A 251 -12.07 -14.74 -18.25
N SER A 252 -12.86 -14.08 -19.11
CA SER A 252 -13.10 -12.64 -19.00
C SER A 252 -13.92 -12.30 -17.75
N GLU A 253 -14.94 -13.09 -17.45
CA GLU A 253 -15.69 -13.00 -16.20
C GLU A 253 -14.82 -13.31 -14.97
N ALA A 254 -13.89 -14.26 -15.08
CA ALA A 254 -12.94 -14.58 -14.01
C ALA A 254 -11.97 -13.41 -13.74
N ALA A 255 -11.44 -12.77 -14.78
CA ALA A 255 -10.58 -11.60 -14.65
C ALA A 255 -11.31 -10.44 -13.94
N GLU A 256 -12.54 -10.14 -14.35
CA GLU A 256 -13.35 -9.09 -13.69
C GLU A 256 -13.70 -9.48 -12.24
N ARG A 257 -14.11 -10.73 -12.00
CA ARG A 257 -14.39 -11.22 -10.65
C ARG A 257 -13.16 -11.13 -9.75
N ARG A 258 -11.96 -11.45 -10.24
CA ARG A 258 -10.72 -11.34 -9.47
C ARG A 258 -10.46 -9.91 -9.01
N MET A 259 -10.59 -8.96 -9.95
CA MET A 259 -10.42 -7.54 -9.66
C MET A 259 -11.50 -7.01 -8.72
N GLN A 260 -12.72 -7.56 -8.75
CA GLN A 260 -13.76 -7.25 -7.76
C GLN A 260 -13.42 -7.83 -6.38
N PHE A 261 -12.94 -9.07 -6.29
CA PHE A 261 -12.47 -9.67 -5.02
C PHE A 261 -11.24 -8.95 -4.43
N HIS A 262 -10.42 -8.31 -5.27
CA HIS A 262 -9.26 -7.54 -4.80
C HIS A 262 -9.63 -6.10 -4.44
N ILE A 263 -10.05 -5.34 -5.46
CA ILE A 263 -10.25 -3.89 -5.37
C ILE A 263 -11.70 -3.57 -5.03
N GLY A 264 -12.66 -4.19 -5.74
CA GLY A 264 -14.08 -3.93 -5.57
C GLY A 264 -14.57 -4.16 -4.13
N TRP A 265 -13.97 -5.12 -3.42
CA TRP A 265 -14.21 -5.40 -2.01
C TRP A 265 -14.16 -4.14 -1.14
N PHE A 266 -13.13 -3.31 -1.34
CA PHE A 266 -12.93 -2.07 -0.59
C PHE A 266 -13.50 -0.86 -1.34
N ALA A 267 -13.29 -0.80 -2.66
CA ALA A 267 -13.62 0.36 -3.47
C ALA A 267 -15.13 0.59 -3.65
N ASN A 268 -15.95 -0.47 -3.72
CA ASN A 268 -17.41 -0.30 -3.85
C ASN A 268 -18.04 0.42 -2.63
N PRO A 269 -17.82 -0.03 -1.38
CA PRO A 269 -18.35 0.67 -0.23
C PRO A 269 -17.75 2.06 -0.05
N ILE A 270 -16.43 2.22 -0.30
CA ILE A 270 -15.72 3.49 -0.04
C ILE A 270 -16.06 4.57 -1.08
N PHE A 271 -16.01 4.25 -2.37
CA PHE A 271 -16.13 5.28 -3.42
C PHE A 271 -17.52 5.37 -4.02
N LEU A 272 -18.28 4.27 -4.01
CA LEU A 272 -19.62 4.22 -4.62
C LEU A 272 -20.75 4.24 -3.60
N ASN A 273 -20.45 4.14 -2.30
CA ASN A 273 -21.45 4.01 -1.23
C ASN A 273 -22.43 2.85 -1.48
N LYS A 274 -21.91 1.76 -2.04
CA LYS A 274 -22.66 0.54 -2.37
C LYS A 274 -22.17 -0.62 -1.53
N ASP A 275 -22.98 -1.66 -1.46
CA ASP A 275 -22.56 -2.93 -0.87
C ASP A 275 -21.35 -3.54 -1.63
N TYR A 276 -20.76 -4.58 -1.06
CA TYR A 276 -19.72 -5.38 -1.69
C TYR A 276 -20.13 -5.85 -3.11
N PRO A 277 -19.15 -6.13 -4.00
CA PRO A 277 -19.45 -6.70 -5.31
C PRO A 277 -20.34 -7.93 -5.22
N GLN A 278 -21.32 -8.04 -6.12
CA GLN A 278 -22.29 -9.15 -6.10
C GLN A 278 -21.60 -10.52 -6.17
N CYS A 279 -20.53 -10.66 -6.95
CA CYS A 279 -19.79 -11.92 -7.04
C CYS A 279 -19.21 -12.38 -5.70
N MET A 280 -18.85 -11.45 -4.81
CA MET A 280 -18.38 -11.77 -3.47
C MET A 280 -19.53 -12.23 -2.58
N ARG A 281 -20.67 -11.50 -2.61
CA ARG A 281 -21.89 -11.88 -1.89
C ARG A 281 -22.36 -13.28 -2.30
N ASP A 282 -22.35 -13.58 -3.59
CA ASP A 282 -22.79 -14.87 -4.14
C ASP A 282 -21.91 -16.04 -3.68
N GLN A 283 -20.58 -15.85 -3.68
CA GLN A 283 -19.62 -16.88 -3.28
C GLN A 283 -19.53 -17.06 -1.76
N LEU A 284 -19.44 -15.96 -1.02
CA LEU A 284 -19.10 -15.97 0.41
C LEU A 284 -20.34 -16.05 1.31
N LYS A 285 -21.49 -15.56 0.85
CA LYS A 285 -22.77 -15.60 1.57
C LYS A 285 -22.61 -15.05 2.99
N ASP A 286 -23.04 -15.81 4.00
CA ASP A 286 -23.01 -15.42 5.41
C ASP A 286 -21.59 -15.24 5.98
N ARG A 287 -20.55 -15.74 5.28
CA ARG A 287 -19.15 -15.52 5.68
C ARG A 287 -18.66 -14.11 5.37
N LEU A 288 -19.30 -13.40 4.44
CA LEU A 288 -19.03 -11.99 4.17
C LEU A 288 -19.99 -11.14 5.01
N PRO A 289 -19.50 -10.40 6.01
CA PRO A 289 -20.36 -9.62 6.89
C PRO A 289 -21.30 -8.66 6.14
N THR A 290 -22.42 -8.29 6.74
CA THR A 290 -23.36 -7.33 6.15
C THR A 290 -23.15 -5.95 6.76
N PHE A 291 -23.19 -4.90 5.93
CA PHE A 291 -23.28 -3.54 6.44
C PHE A 291 -24.69 -3.29 6.99
N SER A 292 -24.76 -2.80 8.21
CA SER A 292 -25.99 -2.28 8.79
C SER A 292 -26.42 -0.97 8.11
N ALA A 293 -27.62 -0.50 8.43
CA ALA A 293 -28.08 0.80 7.95
C ALA A 293 -27.18 1.95 8.44
N ASP A 294 -26.67 1.84 9.66
CA ASP A 294 -25.77 2.82 10.29
C ASP A 294 -24.37 2.78 9.65
N ASP A 295 -23.86 1.59 9.32
CA ASP A 295 -22.60 1.46 8.58
C ASP A 295 -22.70 2.15 7.22
N MET A 296 -23.78 1.90 6.48
CA MET A 296 -24.02 2.54 5.19
C MET A 296 -24.23 4.04 5.33
N ALA A 297 -24.79 4.53 6.44
CA ALA A 297 -24.92 5.96 6.72
C ALA A 297 -23.56 6.61 6.99
N LEU A 298 -22.70 5.94 7.75
CA LEU A 298 -21.32 6.38 7.99
C LEU A 298 -20.52 6.41 6.70
N LEU A 299 -20.57 5.36 5.87
CA LEU A 299 -19.91 5.33 4.56
C LEU A 299 -20.34 6.51 3.68
N ARG A 300 -21.64 6.80 3.59
CA ARG A 300 -22.16 7.97 2.85
C ARG A 300 -21.66 9.32 3.37
N SER A 301 -21.30 9.40 4.65
CA SER A 301 -20.74 10.62 5.25
C SER A 301 -19.22 10.75 5.09
N ALA A 302 -18.55 9.70 4.60
CA ALA A 302 -17.11 9.60 4.47
C ALA A 302 -16.67 9.83 3.01
N GLU A 303 -16.48 11.09 2.62
CA GLU A 303 -16.06 11.45 1.28
C GLU A 303 -14.53 11.49 1.11
N CYS A 304 -14.03 10.57 0.30
CA CYS A 304 -12.64 10.52 -0.18
C CYS A 304 -12.39 11.47 -1.35
N ASP A 305 -11.20 12.07 -1.38
CA ASP A 305 -10.77 12.99 -2.43
C ASP A 305 -10.15 12.26 -3.63
N PHE A 306 -9.40 11.19 -3.38
CA PHE A 306 -8.62 10.49 -4.38
C PHE A 306 -8.62 8.97 -4.14
N TYR A 307 -8.29 8.23 -5.20
CA TYR A 307 -7.94 6.81 -5.17
C TYR A 307 -6.42 6.68 -5.12
N GLY A 308 -5.87 6.17 -4.02
CA GLY A 308 -4.46 5.78 -3.95
C GLY A 308 -4.27 4.41 -4.58
N MET A 309 -3.38 4.31 -5.56
CA MET A 309 -3.09 3.07 -6.29
C MET A 309 -1.67 2.58 -5.98
N ASN A 310 -1.59 1.39 -5.40
CA ASN A 310 -0.36 0.63 -5.35
C ASN A 310 -0.39 -0.41 -6.47
N TYR A 311 0.49 -0.27 -7.45
CA TYR A 311 0.51 -1.15 -8.61
C TYR A 311 1.94 -1.61 -8.89
N TYR A 312 2.09 -2.89 -9.18
CA TYR A 312 3.39 -3.49 -9.48
C TYR A 312 3.37 -4.37 -10.72
N THR A 313 2.30 -5.15 -10.92
CA THR A 313 2.25 -6.16 -11.97
C THR A 313 0.83 -6.45 -12.45
N SER A 314 0.71 -7.41 -13.37
CA SER A 314 -0.53 -7.92 -13.91
C SER A 314 -0.44 -9.44 -14.07
N GLN A 315 -1.59 -10.10 -14.15
CA GLN A 315 -1.68 -11.54 -14.30
C GLN A 315 -2.78 -11.93 -15.31
N PHE A 316 -2.84 -13.21 -15.65
CA PHE A 316 -3.96 -13.81 -16.35
C PHE A 316 -4.87 -14.55 -15.37
N ALA A 317 -6.19 -14.45 -15.56
CA ALA A 317 -7.17 -15.20 -14.80
C ALA A 317 -7.81 -16.28 -15.67
N ARG A 318 -7.83 -17.52 -15.18
CA ARG A 318 -8.54 -18.64 -15.81
C ARG A 318 -9.68 -19.12 -14.92
N HIS A 319 -10.86 -19.30 -15.50
CA HIS A 319 -12.02 -19.75 -14.73
C HIS A 319 -11.81 -21.17 -14.17
N LYS A 320 -12.37 -21.41 -12.98
CA LYS A 320 -12.58 -22.76 -12.43
C LYS A 320 -14.02 -23.18 -12.58
N THR A 321 -14.24 -24.44 -12.91
CA THR A 321 -15.59 -25.05 -13.01
C THR A 321 -15.99 -25.80 -11.75
N SER A 322 -15.02 -26.21 -10.92
CA SER A 322 -15.29 -26.80 -9.62
C SER A 322 -15.86 -25.74 -8.65
N PRO A 323 -16.74 -26.14 -7.72
CA PRO A 323 -17.13 -25.27 -6.62
C PRO A 323 -15.89 -24.79 -5.83
N PRO A 324 -15.83 -23.52 -5.40
CA PRO A 324 -14.75 -23.05 -4.55
C PRO A 324 -14.83 -23.71 -3.18
N PRO A 325 -13.70 -24.06 -2.54
CA PRO A 325 -13.69 -24.37 -1.12
C PRO A 325 -14.09 -23.13 -0.31
N ASP A 326 -14.56 -23.31 0.93
CA ASP A 326 -14.90 -22.18 1.80
C ASP A 326 -13.70 -21.28 2.11
N THR A 327 -12.49 -21.82 2.02
CA THR A 327 -11.23 -21.11 2.19
C THR A 327 -10.77 -20.35 0.93
N ASP A 328 -11.53 -20.36 -0.17
CA ASP A 328 -11.20 -19.58 -1.37
C ASP A 328 -11.39 -18.08 -1.12
N TYR A 329 -10.32 -17.32 -1.34
CA TYR A 329 -10.30 -15.86 -1.16
C TYR A 329 -10.00 -15.08 -2.46
N ILE A 330 -9.74 -15.77 -3.58
CA ILE A 330 -9.39 -15.14 -4.87
C ILE A 330 -10.56 -15.07 -5.86
N GLY A 331 -11.69 -15.71 -5.55
CA GLY A 331 -12.88 -15.69 -6.40
C GLY A 331 -12.93 -16.84 -7.40
N ASN A 332 -12.62 -18.06 -6.97
CA ASN A 332 -12.77 -19.31 -7.73
C ASN A 332 -12.17 -19.26 -9.16
N LEU A 333 -10.86 -19.11 -9.23
CA LEU A 333 -10.09 -19.05 -10.48
C LEU A 333 -8.64 -19.52 -10.28
N ASP A 334 -7.89 -19.63 -11.36
CA ASP A 334 -6.42 -19.74 -11.34
C ASP A 334 -5.78 -18.41 -11.75
N GLU A 335 -4.73 -18.02 -11.04
CA GLU A 335 -3.87 -16.89 -11.40
C GLU A 335 -2.63 -17.44 -12.13
N LEU A 336 -2.31 -16.86 -13.29
CA LEU A 336 -1.30 -17.38 -14.21
C LEU A 336 -0.43 -16.24 -14.75
N GLN A 337 0.86 -16.50 -14.93
CA GLN A 337 1.81 -15.52 -15.49
C GLN A 337 2.03 -15.67 -17.00
N SER A 338 1.36 -16.65 -17.63
CA SER A 338 1.34 -16.84 -19.08
C SER A 338 -0.09 -17.12 -19.55
N ASN A 339 -0.44 -16.64 -20.74
CA ASN A 339 -1.74 -16.90 -21.37
C ASN A 339 -1.83 -18.33 -21.95
N LYS A 340 -2.94 -18.66 -22.62
CA LYS A 340 -3.14 -19.95 -23.29
C LYS A 340 -2.11 -20.26 -24.38
N ALA A 341 -1.58 -19.24 -25.07
CA ALA A 341 -0.56 -19.39 -26.10
C ALA A 341 0.86 -19.58 -25.51
N GLY A 342 1.03 -19.39 -24.20
CA GLY A 342 2.31 -19.44 -23.51
C GLY A 342 3.03 -18.10 -23.46
N ASP A 343 2.42 -17.01 -23.94
CA ASP A 343 3.03 -15.68 -23.87
C ASP A 343 3.05 -15.19 -22.42
N PRO A 344 4.19 -14.70 -21.91
CA PRO A 344 4.28 -14.16 -20.57
C PRO A 344 3.48 -12.86 -20.45
N VAL A 345 2.92 -12.61 -19.27
CA VAL A 345 2.17 -11.38 -18.97
C VAL A 345 3.05 -10.13 -19.00
N GLY A 346 4.34 -10.28 -18.72
CA GLY A 346 5.31 -9.20 -18.73
C GLY A 346 6.73 -9.68 -18.45
N LEU A 347 7.67 -8.75 -18.49
CA LEU A 347 9.10 -9.03 -18.29
C LEU A 347 9.40 -9.38 -16.83
N GLU A 348 10.19 -10.43 -16.60
CA GLU A 348 10.59 -10.85 -15.25
C GLU A 348 11.44 -9.80 -14.53
N SER A 349 11.24 -9.66 -13.22
CA SER A 349 11.98 -8.77 -12.33
C SER A 349 12.86 -9.56 -11.35
N GLY A 350 13.35 -8.91 -10.29
CA GLY A 350 14.06 -9.57 -9.18
C GLY A 350 13.20 -10.47 -8.29
N LEU A 351 11.86 -10.40 -8.42
CA LEU A 351 10.92 -11.24 -7.68
C LEU A 351 10.02 -12.01 -8.64
N HIS A 352 9.79 -13.29 -8.33
CA HIS A 352 9.02 -14.20 -9.19
C HIS A 352 7.60 -13.68 -9.48
N TRP A 353 6.92 -13.11 -8.47
CA TRP A 353 5.55 -12.64 -8.61
C TRP A 353 5.44 -11.35 -9.44
N LEU A 354 6.49 -10.52 -9.48
CA LEU A 354 6.46 -9.20 -10.12
C LEU A 354 6.98 -9.26 -11.55
N ARG A 355 6.10 -8.95 -12.50
CA ARG A 355 6.42 -8.74 -13.93
C ARG A 355 6.15 -7.29 -14.35
N SER A 356 7.00 -6.74 -15.22
CA SER A 356 6.79 -5.41 -15.82
C SER A 356 5.73 -5.48 -16.93
N CYS A 357 4.56 -4.87 -16.69
CA CYS A 357 3.37 -4.95 -17.55
C CYS A 357 2.78 -3.56 -17.86
N PRO A 358 3.51 -2.64 -18.53
CA PRO A 358 3.09 -1.24 -18.69
C PRO A 358 1.78 -1.08 -19.50
N ASP A 359 1.56 -1.87 -20.53
CA ASP A 359 0.32 -1.77 -21.32
C ASP A 359 -0.91 -2.16 -20.51
N LEU A 360 -0.78 -3.16 -19.62
CA LEU A 360 -1.85 -3.56 -18.70
C LEU A 360 -2.02 -2.56 -17.55
N PHE A 361 -0.94 -1.89 -17.12
CA PHE A 361 -1.03 -0.78 -16.18
C PHE A 361 -1.89 0.37 -16.72
N ARG A 362 -1.73 0.72 -18.00
CA ARG A 362 -2.62 1.71 -18.66
C ARG A 362 -4.08 1.27 -18.59
N LYS A 363 -4.39 0.01 -18.95
CA LYS A 363 -5.76 -0.52 -18.86
C LYS A 363 -6.29 -0.45 -17.42
N HIS A 364 -5.42 -0.70 -16.44
CA HIS A 364 -5.76 -0.66 -15.03
C HIS A 364 -6.17 0.74 -14.56
N LEU A 365 -5.33 1.75 -14.82
CA LEU A 365 -5.63 3.15 -14.51
C LEU A 365 -6.97 3.57 -15.13
N THR A 366 -7.17 3.25 -16.42
CA THR A 366 -8.38 3.57 -17.15
C THR A 366 -9.61 2.85 -16.57
N ARG A 367 -9.51 1.56 -16.23
CA ARG A 367 -10.59 0.79 -15.61
C ARG A 367 -10.98 1.39 -14.25
N VAL A 368 -10.01 1.61 -13.37
CA VAL A 368 -10.23 2.14 -12.02
C VAL A 368 -10.87 3.53 -12.10
N TYR A 369 -10.35 4.42 -12.93
CA TYR A 369 -10.93 5.76 -13.10
C TYR A 369 -12.38 5.70 -13.60
N ARG A 370 -12.67 4.86 -14.61
CA ARG A 370 -14.04 4.72 -15.16
C ARG A 370 -15.03 4.14 -14.15
N LEU A 371 -14.59 3.24 -13.27
CA LEU A 371 -15.46 2.61 -12.28
C LEU A 371 -15.76 3.52 -11.09
N TYR A 372 -14.74 4.22 -10.59
CA TYR A 372 -14.83 4.92 -9.29
C TYR A 372 -14.84 6.44 -9.40
N GLY A 373 -14.46 7.00 -10.55
CA GLY A 373 -14.60 8.44 -10.86
C GLY A 373 -13.78 9.38 -9.96
N LYS A 374 -12.76 8.87 -9.26
CA LYS A 374 -11.86 9.66 -8.41
C LYS A 374 -10.52 9.88 -9.09
N PRO A 375 -9.89 11.06 -8.91
CA PRO A 375 -8.49 11.26 -9.28
C PRO A 375 -7.60 10.18 -8.69
N ILE A 376 -6.64 9.69 -9.48
CA ILE A 376 -5.73 8.63 -9.07
C ILE A 376 -4.39 9.25 -8.67
N ILE A 377 -3.88 8.81 -7.53
CA ILE A 377 -2.50 9.02 -7.11
C ILE A 377 -1.83 7.64 -7.12
N ILE A 378 -0.75 7.48 -7.89
CA ILE A 378 0.01 6.23 -7.86
C ILE A 378 0.87 6.29 -6.59
N THR A 379 0.38 5.67 -5.52
CA THR A 379 0.97 5.75 -4.17
C THR A 379 2.13 4.79 -3.95
N GLU A 380 2.21 3.73 -4.76
CA GLU A 380 3.38 2.85 -4.88
C GLU A 380 3.48 2.28 -6.30
N ASN A 381 4.67 2.36 -6.89
CA ASN A 381 5.05 1.61 -8.09
C ASN A 381 6.58 1.48 -8.13
N GLY A 382 7.09 0.30 -8.46
CA GLY A 382 8.54 0.05 -8.53
C GLY A 382 8.88 -1.43 -8.65
N CYS A 383 10.15 -1.78 -8.60
CA CYS A 383 10.58 -3.17 -8.74
C CYS A 383 11.97 -3.43 -8.14
N PRO A 384 12.27 -4.67 -7.70
CA PRO A 384 13.63 -5.16 -7.59
C PRO A 384 14.17 -5.57 -8.97
N CYS A 385 15.46 -5.38 -9.22
CA CYS A 385 16.09 -5.78 -10.48
C CYS A 385 16.38 -7.29 -10.49
N PRO A 386 16.39 -7.96 -11.66
CA PRO A 386 16.78 -9.36 -11.77
C PRO A 386 18.14 -9.65 -11.13
N GLY A 387 18.17 -10.54 -10.12
CA GLY A 387 19.38 -10.96 -9.41
C GLY A 387 19.98 -9.96 -8.42
N GLU A 388 19.28 -8.85 -8.13
CA GLU A 388 19.78 -7.78 -7.25
C GLU A 388 19.98 -8.22 -5.79
N ASP A 389 19.30 -9.29 -5.35
CA ASP A 389 19.46 -9.91 -4.04
C ASP A 389 20.89 -10.42 -3.78
N LYS A 390 21.67 -10.64 -4.86
CA LYS A 390 23.04 -11.16 -4.83
C LYS A 390 24.08 -10.14 -5.29
N MET A 391 23.66 -8.95 -5.73
CA MET A 391 24.55 -7.94 -6.27
C MET A 391 25.34 -7.25 -5.16
N THR A 392 26.58 -6.88 -5.48
CA THR A 392 27.34 -5.92 -4.68
C THR A 392 26.73 -4.51 -4.80
N ARG A 393 27.18 -3.57 -3.95
CA ARG A 393 26.79 -2.17 -4.07
C ARG A 393 27.09 -1.63 -5.47
N GLU A 394 28.29 -1.88 -5.98
CA GLU A 394 28.77 -1.39 -7.27
C GLU A 394 27.93 -1.91 -8.46
N GLU A 395 27.40 -3.12 -8.33
CA GLU A 395 26.50 -3.73 -9.33
C GLU A 395 25.07 -3.19 -9.18
N SER A 396 24.51 -3.17 -7.97
CA SER A 396 23.12 -2.77 -7.70
C SER A 396 22.85 -1.29 -8.04
N VAL A 397 23.85 -0.41 -7.94
CA VAL A 397 23.68 1.01 -8.33
C VAL A 397 23.52 1.22 -9.84
N GLN A 398 23.82 0.22 -10.68
CA GLN A 398 23.62 0.24 -12.14
C GLN A 398 22.29 -0.42 -12.52
N ASP A 399 21.18 0.17 -12.06
CA ASP A 399 19.84 -0.43 -12.11
C ASP A 399 19.02 -0.03 -13.35
N ASP A 400 19.59 -0.23 -14.55
CA ASP A 400 18.95 0.11 -15.83
C ASP A 400 17.58 -0.57 -16.03
N TYR A 401 17.38 -1.75 -15.46
CA TYR A 401 16.07 -2.42 -15.46
C TYR A 401 15.00 -1.57 -14.76
N ARG A 402 15.30 -1.03 -13.57
CA ARG A 402 14.39 -0.20 -12.79
C ARG A 402 14.11 1.14 -13.49
N ILE A 403 15.12 1.72 -14.12
CA ILE A 403 14.96 2.92 -14.97
C ILE A 403 13.95 2.65 -16.08
N LYS A 404 14.12 1.54 -16.81
CA LYS A 404 13.19 1.13 -17.87
C LYS A 404 11.78 0.87 -17.33
N TYR A 405 11.67 0.19 -16.18
CA TYR A 405 10.39 -0.04 -15.53
C TYR A 405 9.67 1.28 -15.27
N PHE A 406 10.33 2.27 -14.66
CA PHE A 406 9.74 3.58 -14.40
C PHE A 406 9.37 4.33 -15.68
N ASP A 407 10.25 4.36 -16.68
CA ASP A 407 9.99 5.04 -17.96
C ASP A 407 8.75 4.47 -18.65
N ASP A 408 8.65 3.14 -18.74
CA ASP A 408 7.53 2.43 -19.37
C ASP A 408 6.19 2.67 -18.62
N HIS A 409 6.19 2.63 -17.29
CA HIS A 409 4.97 2.84 -16.49
C HIS A 409 4.51 4.31 -16.48
N LEU A 410 5.44 5.26 -16.51
CA LEU A 410 5.11 6.68 -16.68
C LEU A 410 4.58 6.97 -18.10
N ASP A 411 5.07 6.27 -19.13
CA ASP A 411 4.47 6.32 -20.47
C ASP A 411 3.06 5.76 -20.50
N ALA A 412 2.82 4.64 -19.81
CA ALA A 412 1.49 4.07 -19.66
C ALA A 412 0.52 5.04 -18.96
N ALA A 413 0.96 5.71 -17.89
CA ALA A 413 0.18 6.73 -17.21
C ALA A 413 -0.10 7.93 -18.13
N ALA A 414 0.90 8.43 -18.86
CA ALA A 414 0.73 9.52 -19.81
C ALA A 414 -0.29 9.19 -20.93
N LYS A 415 -0.29 7.94 -21.41
CA LYS A 415 -1.30 7.43 -22.35
C LYS A 415 -2.69 7.33 -21.71
N ALA A 416 -2.81 6.79 -20.50
CA ALA A 416 -4.09 6.74 -19.79
C ALA A 416 -4.71 8.13 -19.62
N ILE A 417 -3.89 9.15 -19.33
CA ILE A 417 -4.33 10.54 -19.18
C ILE A 417 -4.79 11.12 -20.52
N THR A 418 -3.92 11.12 -21.52
CA THR A 418 -4.15 11.89 -22.77
C THR A 418 -5.02 11.17 -23.79
N GLU A 419 -5.07 9.84 -23.77
CA GLU A 419 -5.79 9.04 -24.77
C GLU A 419 -7.05 8.40 -24.18
N ASP A 420 -7.03 7.98 -22.92
CA ASP A 420 -8.16 7.27 -22.30
C ASP A 420 -9.04 8.15 -21.40
N GLY A 421 -8.56 9.34 -21.05
CA GLY A 421 -9.26 10.34 -20.24
C GLY A 421 -9.19 10.10 -18.73
N ALA A 422 -8.24 9.30 -18.24
CA ALA A 422 -8.02 9.09 -16.81
C ALA A 422 -7.41 10.33 -16.13
N VAL A 423 -7.82 10.64 -14.90
CA VAL A 423 -7.18 11.70 -14.11
C VAL A 423 -6.16 11.07 -13.18
N VAL A 424 -4.88 11.30 -13.46
CA VAL A 424 -3.75 10.84 -12.64
C VAL A 424 -2.88 12.05 -12.29
N GLU A 425 -2.73 12.34 -11.00
CA GLU A 425 -2.18 13.63 -10.54
C GLU A 425 -0.77 13.52 -9.95
N GLY A 426 -0.33 12.32 -9.56
CA GLY A 426 0.99 12.14 -8.97
C GLY A 426 1.47 10.69 -8.97
N TYR A 427 2.75 10.54 -8.69
CA TYR A 427 3.46 9.27 -8.71
C TYR A 427 4.49 9.18 -7.58
N PHE A 428 4.41 8.11 -6.79
CA PHE A 428 5.37 7.75 -5.77
C PHE A 428 6.09 6.46 -6.15
N ALA A 429 7.41 6.56 -6.30
CA ALA A 429 8.25 5.40 -6.50
C ALA A 429 8.39 4.60 -5.19
N TRP A 430 8.05 3.31 -5.25
CA TRP A 430 8.40 2.35 -4.21
C TRP A 430 9.77 1.72 -4.55
N SER A 431 10.83 2.02 -3.80
CA SER A 431 10.89 2.83 -2.57
C SER A 431 12.06 3.81 -2.59
N LEU A 432 12.08 4.72 -1.60
CA LEU A 432 13.20 5.66 -1.43
C LEU A 432 14.54 4.92 -1.30
N MET A 433 14.56 3.85 -0.50
CA MET A 433 15.75 3.06 -0.20
C MET A 433 15.40 1.58 -0.04
N ASP A 434 16.37 0.70 -0.26
CA ASP A 434 16.24 -0.71 0.07
C ASP A 434 15.85 -0.85 1.54
N ASN A 435 14.88 -1.70 1.84
CA ASN A 435 14.27 -1.81 3.15
C ASN A 435 13.84 -3.25 3.46
N LEU A 436 13.25 -3.47 4.64
CA LEU A 436 12.70 -4.78 5.01
C LEU A 436 11.46 -5.10 4.17
N GLU A 437 11.54 -6.06 3.26
CA GLU A 437 10.40 -6.53 2.47
C GLU A 437 9.58 -7.56 3.28
N TRP A 438 9.08 -7.13 4.44
CA TRP A 438 8.16 -7.91 5.26
C TRP A 438 8.67 -9.34 5.55
N SER A 439 7.86 -10.36 5.30
CA SER A 439 8.22 -11.77 5.47
C SER A 439 9.30 -12.24 4.49
N ASP A 440 9.57 -11.49 3.41
CA ASP A 440 10.63 -11.78 2.46
C ASP A 440 12.01 -11.28 2.89
N GLY A 441 12.09 -10.52 3.99
CA GLY A 441 13.34 -10.03 4.57
C GLY A 441 14.03 -8.96 3.71
N TYR A 442 15.34 -8.78 3.91
CA TYR A 442 16.13 -7.74 3.23
C TYR A 442 16.69 -8.17 1.86
N GLY A 443 16.33 -9.37 1.38
CA GLY A 443 16.80 -9.89 0.10
C GLY A 443 16.28 -9.06 -1.08
N PRO A 444 14.96 -8.84 -1.20
CA PRO A 444 14.41 -7.96 -2.21
C PRO A 444 14.84 -6.50 -2.00
N ARG A 445 15.27 -5.85 -3.07
CA ARG A 445 15.79 -4.48 -3.06
C ARG A 445 14.95 -3.58 -3.95
N PHE A 446 13.90 -2.97 -3.40
CA PHE A 446 13.01 -2.07 -4.15
C PHE A 446 13.53 -0.64 -4.27
N GLY A 447 14.54 -0.28 -3.49
CA GLY A 447 14.98 1.11 -3.36
C GLY A 447 15.59 1.66 -4.62
N VAL A 448 15.34 2.95 -4.87
CA VAL A 448 16.21 3.75 -5.77
C VAL A 448 17.53 4.12 -5.10
N THR A 449 17.66 3.88 -3.79
CA THR A 449 18.89 4.04 -3.01
C THR A 449 19.29 2.68 -2.45
N PHE A 450 20.53 2.26 -2.68
CA PHE A 450 21.08 1.06 -2.06
C PHE A 450 21.32 1.30 -0.57
N THR A 451 20.92 0.34 0.25
CA THR A 451 21.20 0.31 1.70
C THR A 451 22.20 -0.81 2.00
N ASP A 452 23.36 -0.45 2.54
CA ASP A 452 24.28 -1.43 3.14
C ASP A 452 23.82 -1.72 4.56
N TYR A 453 23.17 -2.86 4.80
CA TYR A 453 22.64 -3.20 6.14
C TYR A 453 23.71 -3.46 7.20
N LYS A 454 25.01 -3.52 6.86
CA LYS A 454 26.09 -3.65 7.83
C LYS A 454 26.56 -2.29 8.37
N THR A 455 26.59 -1.27 7.51
CA THR A 455 27.06 0.08 7.88
C THR A 455 25.94 1.11 7.97
N LEU A 456 24.78 0.77 7.40
CA LEU A 456 23.60 1.60 7.18
C LEU A 456 23.84 2.77 6.22
N ASP A 457 24.91 2.72 5.42
CA ASP A 457 25.21 3.75 4.43
C ASP A 457 24.21 3.71 3.27
N ARG A 458 23.81 4.90 2.80
CA ARG A 458 22.99 5.07 1.60
C ARG A 458 23.88 5.34 0.39
N THR A 459 23.60 4.65 -0.72
CA THR A 459 24.25 4.94 -2.02
C THR A 459 23.17 5.10 -3.10
N PRO A 460 23.00 6.31 -3.68
CA PRO A 460 22.04 6.51 -4.76
C PRO A 460 22.30 5.56 -5.93
N LYS A 461 21.28 4.83 -6.36
CA LYS A 461 21.32 4.08 -7.62
C LYS A 461 21.06 5.04 -8.78
N LYS A 462 21.38 4.62 -10.01
CA LYS A 462 21.20 5.44 -11.20
C LYS A 462 19.74 5.88 -11.38
N SER A 463 18.78 5.02 -11.05
CA SER A 463 17.35 5.35 -11.10
C SER A 463 16.96 6.55 -10.24
N ALA A 464 17.55 6.73 -9.04
CA ALA A 464 17.27 7.89 -8.18
C ALA A 464 17.62 9.22 -8.86
N LEU A 465 18.71 9.25 -9.63
CA LEU A 465 19.20 10.45 -10.29
C LEU A 465 18.49 10.74 -11.63
N GLU A 466 17.94 9.70 -12.27
CA GLU A 466 17.29 9.84 -13.58
C GLU A 466 15.78 10.05 -13.52
N LEU A 467 15.10 9.59 -12.47
CA LEU A 467 13.63 9.56 -12.41
C LEU A 467 13.00 10.95 -12.58
N ARG A 468 13.61 12.00 -12.00
CA ARG A 468 13.14 13.38 -12.20
C ARG A 468 13.20 13.79 -13.67
N SER A 469 14.30 13.47 -14.35
CA SER A 469 14.47 13.77 -15.78
C SER A 469 13.46 13.01 -16.63
N ILE A 470 13.17 11.75 -16.28
CA ILE A 470 12.12 10.95 -16.95
C ILE A 470 10.77 11.67 -16.87
N VAL A 471 10.34 12.05 -15.66
CA VAL A 471 9.07 12.76 -15.45
C VAL A 471 9.04 14.08 -16.21
N ASP A 472 10.08 14.92 -16.09
CA ASP A 472 10.11 16.24 -16.72
C ASP A 472 10.07 16.18 -18.25
N ARG A 473 10.71 15.16 -18.86
CA ARG A 473 10.65 14.95 -20.32
C ARG A 473 9.26 14.57 -20.80
N LYS A 474 8.46 13.91 -19.95
CA LYS A 474 7.10 13.47 -20.29
C LYS A 474 6.03 14.51 -19.95
N LYS A 475 6.34 15.59 -19.22
CA LYS A 475 5.38 16.67 -18.95
C LYS A 475 5.06 17.49 -20.21
N VAL A 476 3.82 17.96 -20.32
CA VAL A 476 3.45 18.97 -21.32
C VAL A 476 4.29 20.22 -21.07
N ARG A 477 5.09 20.64 -22.06
CA ARG A 477 5.71 21.96 -22.03
C ARG A 477 4.61 23.00 -22.17
N SER A 478 4.37 23.79 -21.13
CA SER A 478 3.50 24.97 -21.19
C SER A 478 3.97 25.86 -22.35
N ARG A 479 3.12 26.02 -23.37
CA ARG A 479 3.32 27.05 -24.39
C ARG A 479 3.08 28.39 -23.69
N ILE A 480 4.17 29.04 -23.28
CA ILE A 480 4.15 30.45 -22.90
C ILE A 480 4.13 31.27 -24.18
#